data_AF-A0A261Q394-F1
#
_entry.id   AF-A0A261Q394-F1
#
_cell.length_a   1.000
_cell.length_b   1.000
_cell.length_c   1.000
_cell.angle_alpha   90.00
_cell.angle_beta   90.00
_cell.angle_gamma   90.00
#
_symmetry.space_group_name_H-M   'P 1'
#
loop_
_entity.id
_entity.type
_entity.pdbx_description
1 polymer ?
#
loop_
_entity_poly.entity_id
_entity_poly.type
_entity_poly.pdbx_seq_one_letter_code
_entity_poly.pdbx_strand_id
1 'polypeptide(L)'
;MFNCLLLHRSYLTNTLLEHYIRRTGCLDLTWTGSYSSEAVQEIRSGKYDLVFVSLPEPHSLLPEPLVTTLRHCKSLILSSLYPEHLYAHYQLERLHFLTEPFPAQQFQQAIEKYIALAESGY
;
A
#
# COMPACT_ATOMS: atom_id res chain seq x y z
N MET A 1 -15.35 1.11 -8.75
CA MET A 1 -13.97 1.63 -8.88
C MET A 1 -13.49 1.89 -7.46
N PHE A 2 -12.32 1.43 -7.09
CA PHE A 2 -11.81 1.50 -5.71
C PHE A 2 -10.88 2.69 -5.54
N ASN A 3 -11.17 3.57 -4.60
CA ASN A 3 -10.36 4.72 -4.27
C ASN A 3 -9.08 4.27 -3.58
N CYS A 4 -7.94 4.60 -4.19
CA CYS A 4 -6.64 4.13 -3.76
C CYS A 4 -5.75 5.29 -3.31
N LEU A 5 -4.95 4.99 -2.28
CA LEU A 5 -3.86 5.85 -1.81
C LEU A 5 -2.52 5.11 -1.98
N LEU A 6 -1.48 5.81 -2.44
CA LEU A 6 -0.12 5.26 -2.53
C LEU A 6 0.89 6.07 -1.72
N LEU A 7 1.63 5.39 -0.84
CA LEU A 7 2.81 5.93 -0.16
C LEU A 7 4.11 5.48 -0.82
N HIS A 8 5.01 6.43 -1.08
CA HIS A 8 6.33 6.19 -1.63
C HIS A 8 7.44 6.35 -0.59
N ARG A 9 8.47 5.50 -0.70
CA ARG A 9 9.72 5.58 0.08
C ARG A 9 10.61 6.77 -0.24
N SER A 10 10.39 7.41 -1.39
CA SER A 10 11.12 8.59 -1.84
C SER A 10 10.20 9.51 -2.64
N TYR A 11 10.65 10.71 -2.96
CA TYR A 11 9.92 11.67 -3.81
C TYR A 11 9.88 11.29 -5.31
N LEU A 12 10.27 10.06 -5.66
CA LEU A 12 10.28 9.60 -7.06
C LEU A 12 8.86 9.26 -7.51
N THR A 13 8.45 9.86 -8.61
CA THR A 13 7.21 9.52 -9.34
C THR A 13 7.47 8.35 -10.31
N ASN A 14 6.42 7.60 -10.66
CA ASN A 14 6.47 6.48 -11.63
C ASN A 14 7.16 5.19 -11.12
N THR A 15 6.89 4.81 -9.87
CA THR A 15 7.31 3.48 -9.37
C THR A 15 6.60 2.34 -10.12
N LEU A 16 7.18 1.14 -10.12
CA LEU A 16 6.57 -0.07 -10.67
C LEU A 16 5.14 -0.28 -10.15
N LEU A 17 4.96 -0.07 -8.84
CA LEU A 17 3.67 -0.20 -8.17
C LEU A 17 2.67 0.84 -8.67
N GLU A 18 3.06 2.11 -8.75
CA GLU A 18 2.20 3.18 -9.30
C GLU A 18 1.77 2.88 -10.74
N HIS A 19 2.70 2.43 -11.57
CA HIS A 19 2.43 2.05 -12.95
C HIS A 19 1.37 0.94 -13.05
N TYR A 20 1.46 -0.08 -12.20
CA TYR A 20 0.46 -1.15 -12.18
C TYR A 20 -0.89 -0.67 -11.64
N ILE A 21 -0.91 0.16 -10.60
CA ILE A 21 -2.16 0.74 -10.06
C ILE A 21 -2.87 1.53 -11.16
N ARG A 22 -2.17 2.47 -11.82
CA ARG A 22 -2.76 3.34 -12.86
C ARG A 22 -3.24 2.60 -14.10
N ARG A 23 -2.69 1.42 -14.40
CA ARG A 23 -3.11 0.58 -15.54
C ARG A 23 -4.24 -0.38 -15.21
N THR A 24 -4.62 -0.50 -13.96
CA THR A 24 -5.64 -1.44 -13.51
C THR A 24 -6.99 -0.73 -13.45
N GLY A 25 -7.87 -1.02 -14.40
CA GLY A 25 -9.09 -0.24 -14.63
C GLY A 25 -10.11 -0.21 -13.48
N CYS A 26 -10.02 -1.11 -12.50
CA CYS A 26 -10.89 -1.07 -11.32
C CYS A 26 -10.35 -0.21 -10.16
N LEU A 27 -9.12 0.28 -10.24
CA LEU A 27 -8.47 1.12 -9.23
C LEU A 27 -8.46 2.58 -9.67
N ASP A 28 -8.75 3.48 -8.73
CA ASP A 28 -8.65 4.93 -8.93
C ASP A 28 -7.62 5.52 -7.96
N LEU A 29 -6.42 5.84 -8.45
CA LEU A 29 -5.36 6.41 -7.61
C LEU A 29 -5.59 7.91 -7.42
N THR A 30 -6.30 8.26 -6.35
CA THR A 30 -6.75 9.63 -6.07
C THR A 30 -5.80 10.43 -5.19
N TRP A 31 -4.86 9.77 -4.50
CA TRP A 31 -3.78 10.43 -3.76
C TRP A 31 -2.48 9.64 -3.79
N THR A 32 -1.37 10.35 -3.89
CA THR A 32 -0.02 9.79 -3.77
C THR A 32 0.91 10.76 -3.05
N GLY A 33 1.84 10.24 -2.25
CA GLY A 33 2.78 11.06 -1.50
C GLY A 33 3.81 10.26 -0.72
N SER A 34 4.64 10.97 0.04
CA SER A 34 5.62 10.37 0.95
C SER A 34 5.00 10.08 2.33
N TYR A 35 5.81 9.61 3.28
CA TYR A 35 5.40 9.34 4.66
C TYR A 35 5.18 10.62 5.49
N SER A 36 4.40 11.57 4.97
CA SER A 36 4.16 12.88 5.60
C SER A 36 3.04 12.83 6.65
N SER A 37 2.88 13.92 7.41
CA SER A 37 1.72 14.11 8.28
C SER A 37 0.41 14.19 7.49
N GLU A 38 0.45 14.70 6.26
CA GLU A 38 -0.69 14.71 5.33
C GLU A 38 -1.14 13.29 4.99
N ALA A 39 -0.21 12.36 4.72
CA ALA A 39 -0.52 10.95 4.49
C ALA A 39 -1.34 10.35 5.64
N VAL A 40 -0.99 10.70 6.89
CA VAL A 40 -1.72 10.26 8.07
C VAL A 40 -3.15 10.79 8.09
N GLN A 41 -3.36 12.06 7.74
CA GLN A 41 -4.70 12.64 7.65
C GLN A 41 -5.53 12.01 6.54
N GLU A 42 -4.91 11.79 5.38
CA GLU A 42 -5.55 11.17 4.23
C GLU A 42 -6.01 9.75 4.53
N ILE A 43 -5.16 8.91 5.13
CA ILE A 43 -5.57 7.55 5.52
C ILE A 43 -6.70 7.60 6.57
N ARG A 44 -6.60 8.49 7.56
CA ARG A 44 -7.62 8.66 8.61
C ARG A 44 -8.96 9.19 8.10
N SER A 45 -8.98 9.86 6.95
CA SER A 45 -10.23 10.34 6.34
C SER A 45 -11.20 9.20 5.99
N GLY A 46 -10.71 7.96 5.87
CA GLY A 46 -11.53 6.77 5.63
C GLY A 46 -12.15 6.70 4.24
N LYS A 47 -11.77 7.58 3.31
CA LYS A 47 -12.32 7.61 1.94
C LYS A 47 -11.64 6.64 0.96
N TYR A 48 -10.59 5.96 1.39
CA TYR A 48 -9.80 5.04 0.57
C TYR A 48 -10.19 3.60 0.85
N ASP A 49 -10.50 2.88 -0.21
CA ASP A 49 -10.88 1.48 -0.18
C ASP A 49 -9.66 0.56 -0.06
N LEU A 50 -8.50 1.01 -0.58
CA LEU A 50 -7.24 0.27 -0.63
C LEU A 50 -6.03 1.20 -0.47
N VAL A 51 -5.14 0.87 0.47
CA VAL A 51 -3.91 1.62 0.73
C VAL A 51 -2.71 0.79 0.28
N PHE A 52 -1.86 1.40 -0.54
CA PHE A 52 -0.59 0.86 -0.99
C PHE A 52 0.56 1.57 -0.31
N VAL A 53 1.56 0.81 0.15
CA VAL A 53 2.77 1.37 0.76
C VAL A 53 4.00 0.71 0.16
N SER A 54 4.79 1.47 -0.61
CA SER A 54 6.16 1.10 -0.93
C SER A 54 6.99 1.38 0.32
N LEU A 55 7.48 0.33 0.98
CA LEU A 55 8.23 0.40 2.23
C LEU A 55 9.66 0.90 2.00
N PRO A 56 10.23 1.60 2.99
CA PRO A 56 11.61 2.07 2.90
C PRO A 56 12.57 0.90 3.12
N GLU A 57 13.87 1.19 3.05
CA GLU A 57 14.88 0.22 3.43
C GLU A 57 14.67 -0.27 4.88
N PRO A 58 14.94 -1.54 5.21
CA PRO A 58 14.62 -2.12 6.52
C PRO A 58 15.26 -1.42 7.73
N HIS A 59 16.39 -0.75 7.52
CA HIS A 59 17.09 0.01 8.56
C HIS A 59 16.48 1.41 8.80
N SER A 60 15.60 1.86 7.91
CA SER A 60 14.92 3.15 8.00
C SER A 60 13.54 3.00 8.65
N LEU A 61 13.21 3.90 9.56
CA LEU A 61 11.96 3.87 10.31
C LEU A 61 10.86 4.69 9.64
N LEU A 62 9.67 4.10 9.53
CA LEU A 62 8.45 4.85 9.27
C LEU A 62 8.11 5.74 10.48
N PRO A 63 7.53 6.93 10.29
CA PRO A 63 7.03 7.74 11.40
C PRO A 63 5.99 6.97 12.23
N GLU A 64 6.12 7.00 13.55
CA GLU A 64 5.19 6.29 14.45
C GLU A 64 3.71 6.60 14.18
N PRO A 65 3.29 7.88 13.96
CA PRO A 65 1.88 8.17 13.72
C PRO A 65 1.34 7.50 12.46
N LEU A 66 2.21 7.29 11.48
CA LEU A 66 1.89 6.57 10.26
C LEU A 66 1.77 5.07 10.53
N VAL A 67 2.72 4.46 11.24
CA VAL A 67 2.65 3.04 11.62
C VAL A 67 1.36 2.73 12.38
N THR A 68 1.04 3.54 13.39
CA THR A 68 -0.19 3.37 14.18
C THR A 68 -1.43 3.52 13.32
N THR A 69 -1.45 4.45 12.37
CA THR A 69 -2.56 4.60 11.43
C THR A 69 -2.68 3.41 10.47
N LEU A 70 -1.56 2.88 9.95
CA LEU A 70 -1.53 1.73 9.05
C LEU A 70 -1.98 0.43 9.75
N ARG A 71 -1.70 0.27 11.05
CA ARG A 71 -2.19 -0.89 11.84
C ARG A 71 -3.72 -0.98 11.90
N HIS A 72 -4.42 0.15 11.76
CA HIS A 72 -5.88 0.19 11.73
C HIS A 72 -6.46 0.18 10.31
N CYS A 73 -5.59 0.12 9.28
CA CYS A 73 -6.04 0.07 7.90
C CYS A 73 -6.48 -1.35 7.54
N LYS A 74 -7.75 -1.51 7.15
CA LYS A 74 -8.33 -2.82 6.80
C LYS A 74 -7.74 -3.44 5.53
N SER A 75 -7.37 -2.59 4.58
CA SER A 75 -7.00 -3.00 3.22
C SER A 75 -5.65 -2.43 2.86
N LEU A 76 -4.59 -3.17 3.24
CA LEU A 76 -3.21 -2.75 3.07
C LEU A 76 -2.45 -3.70 2.14
N ILE A 77 -1.85 -3.17 1.08
CA ILE A 77 -0.90 -3.90 0.22
C ILE A 77 0.48 -3.24 0.38
N LEU A 78 1.45 -4.05 0.76
CA LEU A 78 2.83 -3.59 0.96
C LEU A 78 3.70 -4.00 -0.23
N SER A 79 4.68 -3.16 -0.57
CA SER A 79 5.70 -3.47 -1.57
C SER A 79 7.09 -3.09 -1.05
N SER A 80 8.13 -3.83 -1.40
CA SER A 80 9.51 -3.48 -1.04
C SER A 80 10.53 -4.18 -1.93
N LEU A 81 11.73 -3.61 -2.11
CA LEU A 81 12.90 -4.31 -2.65
C LEU A 81 13.43 -5.42 -1.72
N TYR A 82 12.92 -5.47 -0.49
CA TYR A 82 13.41 -6.35 0.56
C TYR A 82 12.34 -7.35 1.01
N PRO A 83 12.73 -8.54 1.48
CA PRO A 83 11.80 -9.55 1.94
C PRO A 83 10.92 -9.10 3.11
N GLU A 84 9.67 -9.59 3.10
CA GLU A 84 8.62 -9.30 4.08
C GLU A 84 9.04 -9.47 5.55
N HIS A 85 9.80 -10.51 5.86
CA HIS A 85 10.19 -10.84 7.25
C HIS A 85 10.98 -9.73 7.94
N LEU A 86 11.66 -8.86 7.17
CA LEU A 86 12.43 -7.73 7.72
C LEU A 86 11.52 -6.62 8.29
N TYR A 87 10.24 -6.62 7.92
CA TYR A 87 9.26 -5.61 8.34
C TYR A 87 8.33 -6.10 9.48
N ALA A 88 8.59 -7.28 10.05
CA ALA A 88 7.73 -7.87 11.09
C ALA A 88 7.56 -6.97 12.33
N HIS A 89 8.57 -6.16 12.66
CA HIS A 89 8.57 -5.23 13.78
C HIS A 89 7.47 -4.16 13.69
N TYR A 90 7.00 -3.82 12.49
CA TYR A 90 5.89 -2.87 12.35
C TYR A 90 4.53 -3.48 12.75
N GLN A 91 4.39 -4.82 12.74
CA GLN A 91 3.14 -5.52 13.05
C GLN A 91 1.95 -5.02 12.21
N LEU A 92 2.20 -4.73 10.93
CA LEU A 92 1.13 -4.32 10.01
C LEU A 92 0.39 -5.54 9.48
N GLU A 93 -0.90 -5.61 9.76
CA GLU A 93 -1.81 -6.51 9.04
C GLU A 93 -1.91 -6.06 7.59
N ARG A 94 -1.86 -7.02 6.66
CA ARG A 94 -1.80 -6.75 5.23
C ARG A 94 -2.51 -7.83 4.44
N LEU A 95 -3.06 -7.44 3.32
CA LEU A 95 -3.68 -8.34 2.35
C LEU A 95 -2.61 -9.08 1.55
N HIS A 96 -1.55 -8.37 1.17
CA HIS A 96 -0.47 -8.92 0.35
C HIS A 96 0.85 -8.17 0.59
N PHE A 97 1.96 -8.86 0.33
CA PHE A 97 3.30 -8.28 0.31
C PHE A 97 3.96 -8.60 -1.04
N LEU A 98 4.34 -7.57 -1.78
CA LEU A 98 4.96 -7.67 -3.10
C LEU A 98 6.46 -7.37 -2.99
N THR A 99 7.31 -8.37 -3.20
CA THR A 99 8.77 -8.14 -3.23
C THR A 99 9.20 -7.69 -4.63
N GLU A 100 9.75 -6.49 -4.74
CA GLU A 100 10.23 -5.87 -5.98
C GLU A 100 11.56 -6.48 -6.45
N PRO A 101 11.77 -6.65 -7.77
CA PRO A 101 10.76 -6.50 -8.83
C PRO A 101 9.78 -7.68 -8.84
N PHE A 102 8.49 -7.40 -9.09
CA PHE A 102 7.46 -8.42 -9.25
C PHE A 102 6.73 -8.25 -10.60
N PRO A 103 6.27 -9.35 -11.23
CA PRO A 103 5.52 -9.29 -12.47
C PRO A 103 4.08 -8.81 -12.24
N ALA A 104 3.45 -8.31 -13.30
CA ALA A 104 2.06 -7.85 -13.27
C ALA A 104 1.07 -8.91 -12.75
N GLN A 105 1.35 -10.20 -12.97
CA GLN A 105 0.52 -11.29 -12.44
C GLN A 105 0.46 -11.32 -10.91
N GLN A 106 1.57 -11.05 -10.21
CA GLN A 106 1.56 -11.00 -8.74
C GLN A 106 0.76 -9.80 -8.23
N PHE A 107 0.88 -8.65 -8.90
CA PHE A 107 0.03 -7.49 -8.61
C PHE A 107 -1.45 -7.84 -8.79
N GLN A 108 -1.80 -8.45 -9.91
CA GLN A 108 -3.17 -8.85 -10.23
C GLN A 108 -3.75 -9.80 -9.17
N GLN A 109 -2.97 -10.78 -8.69
CA GLN A 109 -3.38 -11.67 -7.59
C GLN A 109 -3.68 -10.90 -6.29
N ALA A 110 -2.89 -9.87 -5.98
CA ALA A 110 -3.14 -9.02 -4.81
C ALA A 110 -4.46 -8.24 -4.96
N ILE A 111 -4.76 -7.75 -6.16
CA ILE A 111 -6.03 -7.05 -6.46
C ILE A 111 -7.22 -8.01 -6.42
N GLU A 112 -7.10 -9.20 -7.01
CA GLU A 112 -8.14 -10.23 -6.97
C GLU A 112 -8.48 -10.66 -5.54
N LYS A 113 -7.46 -10.83 -4.70
CA LYS A 113 -7.66 -11.12 -3.27
C LYS A 113 -8.43 -9.99 -2.59
N TYR A 114 -8.09 -8.74 -2.87
CA TYR A 114 -8.80 -7.59 -2.33
C TYR A 114 -10.28 -7.54 -2.80
N ILE A 115 -10.54 -7.76 -4.09
CA ILE A 115 -11.89 -7.78 -4.64
C ILE A 115 -12.74 -8.86 -3.97
N ALA A 116 -12.21 -10.08 -3.84
CA ALA A 116 -12.93 -11.18 -3.18
C ALA A 116 -13.29 -10.84 -1.72
N LEU A 117 -12.40 -10.15 -0.99
CA LEU A 117 -12.67 -9.70 0.37
C LEU A 117 -13.75 -8.60 0.41
N ALA A 118 -13.67 -7.63 -0.49
CA ALA A 118 -14.65 -6.54 -0.60
C ALA A 118 -16.06 -7.07 -0.95
N GLU A 119 -16.15 -8.09 -1.80
CA GLU A 119 -17.41 -8.74 -2.16
C GLU A 119 -17.97 -9.63 -1.04
N SER A 120 -17.09 -10.25 -0.25
CA SER A 120 -17.50 -11.11 0.88
C SER A 120 -18.04 -10.35 2.09
N GLY A 121 -18.01 -9.02 2.07
CA GLY A 121 -18.65 -8.18 3.09
C GLY A 121 -18.00 -8.24 4.47
N TYR A 122 -16.66 -8.34 4.52
CA TYR A 122 -15.89 -8.09 5.74
C TYR A 122 -16.33 -6.82 6.50
#